data_AF-A0A1X7SE31-F1
#
_entry.id   AF-A0A1X7SE31-F1
#
_cell.length_a   1.000
_cell.length_b   1.000
_cell.length_c   1.000
_cell.angle_alpha   90.00
_cell.angle_beta   90.00
_cell.angle_gamma   90.00
#
_symmetry.space_group_name_H-M   'P 1'
#
loop_
_entity.id
_entity.type
_entity.pdbx_description
1 polymer ?
#
loop_
_entity_poly.entity_id
_entity_poly.type
_entity_poly.pdbx_seq_one_letter_code
_entity_poly.pdbx_strand_id
1 'polypeptide(L)' 'MGVANTWTIRDLIGWIKQNLLCERPELFVQGESVRPGILVMINNIDWDLVGGLDYVINNDDIILFISTLHGG' A
#
# COMPACT_ATOMS: atom_id res chain seq x y z
N MET A 1 -3.33 24.48 -16.76
CA MET A 1 -2.86 23.82 -15.52
C MET A 1 -3.16 22.34 -15.67
N GLY A 2 -2.14 21.51 -15.83
CA GLY A 2 -2.34 20.06 -15.79
C GLY A 2 -2.74 19.68 -14.37
N VAL A 3 -3.82 18.93 -14.21
CA VAL A 3 -4.11 18.27 -12.93
C VAL A 3 -2.91 17.38 -12.61
N ALA A 4 -2.22 17.66 -11.52
CA ALA A 4 -1.20 16.74 -11.02
C ALA A 4 -1.93 15.42 -10.74
N ASN A 5 -1.47 14.33 -11.36
CA ASN A 5 -2.08 13.03 -11.17
C ASN A 5 -1.73 12.58 -9.74
N THR A 6 -2.64 12.81 -8.79
CA THR A 6 -2.43 12.47 -7.38
C THR A 6 -2.58 10.98 -7.19
N TRP A 7 -1.55 10.33 -6.66
CA TRP A 7 -1.59 8.91 -6.31
C TRP A 7 -1.98 8.72 -4.86
N THR A 8 -2.89 7.80 -4.60
CA THR A 8 -3.21 7.35 -3.24
C THR A 8 -2.54 6.02 -2.92
N ILE A 9 -2.52 5.63 -1.64
CA ILE A 9 -2.09 4.29 -1.23
C ILE A 9 -2.95 3.20 -1.89
N ARG A 10 -4.25 3.45 -2.07
CA ARG A 10 -5.14 2.55 -2.83
C ARG A 10 -4.66 2.32 -4.26
N ASP A 11 -4.30 3.40 -4.95
CA ASP A 11 -3.78 3.32 -6.33
C ASP A 11 -2.46 2.55 -6.37
N LEU A 12 -1.59 2.77 -5.38
CA LEU A 12 -0.33 2.04 -5.26
C LEU A 12 -0.54 0.54 -5.06
N ILE A 13 -1.43 0.14 -4.16
CA ILE A 13 -1.75 -1.27 -3.92
C ILE A 13 -2.30 -1.91 -5.19
N GLY A 14 -3.22 -1.21 -5.88
CA GLY A 14 -3.77 -1.65 -7.16
C GLY A 14 -2.69 -1.83 -8.24
N TRP A 15 -1.75 -0.89 -8.30
CA TRP A 15 -0.63 -0.96 -9.24
C TRP A 15 0.35 -2.09 -8.91
N ILE A 16 0.73 -2.26 -7.64
CA ILE A 16 1.59 -3.38 -7.18
C ILE A 16 0.97 -4.71 -7.58
N LYS A 17 -0.33 -4.88 -7.34
CA LYS A 17 -1.08 -6.10 -7.72
C LYS A 17 -0.97 -6.42 -9.20
N GLN A 18 -1.05 -5.41 -10.05
CA GLN A 18 -1.09 -5.57 -11.50
C GLN A 18 0.30 -5.72 -12.13
N ASN A 19 1.34 -5.17 -11.49
CA ASN A 19 2.64 -4.98 -12.14
C ASN A 19 3.82 -5.67 -11.43
N LEU A 20 3.75 -5.89 -10.12
CA LEU A 20 4.86 -6.47 -9.35
C LEU A 20 4.59 -7.87 -8.81
N LEU A 21 3.33 -8.21 -8.54
CA LEU A 21 2.98 -9.54 -8.03
C LEU A 21 2.90 -10.55 -9.18
N CYS A 22 3.78 -11.56 -9.15
CA CYS A 22 3.82 -12.60 -10.19
C CYS A 22 2.96 -13.82 -9.84
N GLU A 23 3.03 -14.27 -8.59
CA GLU A 23 2.30 -15.45 -8.13
C GLU A 23 1.04 -15.04 -7.39
N ARG A 24 0.76 -15.63 -6.22
CA ARG A 24 -0.45 -15.51 -5.40
C ARG A 24 -0.71 -14.08 -4.92
N PRO A 25 -1.42 -13.22 -5.68
CA PRO A 25 -1.61 -11.83 -5.32
C PRO A 25 -2.50 -11.70 -4.08
N GLU A 26 -3.33 -12.72 -3.83
CA GLU A 26 -4.20 -12.84 -2.67
C GLU A 26 -3.44 -12.95 -1.34
N LEU A 27 -2.15 -13.29 -1.35
CA LEU A 27 -1.33 -13.27 -0.14
C LEU A 27 -0.95 -11.85 0.28
N PHE A 28 -0.97 -10.90 -0.66
CA PHE A 28 -0.68 -9.49 -0.41
C PHE A 28 -1.96 -8.62 -0.37
N VAL A 29 -2.91 -8.86 -1.28
CA VAL A 29 -4.09 -8.01 -1.48
C VAL A 29 -5.38 -8.73 -1.08
N GLN A 30 -6.26 -8.03 -0.37
CA GLN A 30 -7.63 -8.43 -0.14
C GLN A 30 -8.59 -7.27 -0.45
N GLY A 31 -9.42 -7.44 -1.47
CA GLY A 31 -10.27 -6.37 -1.98
C GLY A 31 -9.44 -5.22 -2.53
N GLU A 32 -9.67 -4.01 -1.99
CA GLU A 32 -8.98 -2.77 -2.34
C GLU A 32 -7.81 -2.42 -1.39
N SER A 33 -7.46 -3.33 -0.49
CA SER A 33 -6.48 -3.11 0.59
C SER A 33 -5.49 -4.28 0.69
N VAL A 34 -4.52 -4.17 1.60
CA VAL A 34 -3.62 -5.29 1.93
C VAL A 34 -4.34 -6.36 2.74
N ARG A 35 -3.88 -7.60 2.65
CA ARG A 35 -4.39 -8.72 3.43
C ARG A 35 -4.15 -8.47 4.94
N PRO A 36 -5.11 -8.80 5.82
CA PRO A 36 -4.89 -8.81 7.27
C PRO A 36 -3.62 -9.59 7.65
N GLY A 37 -2.80 -9.02 8.54
CA GLY A 37 -1.46 -9.53 8.82
C GLY A 37 -0.35 -8.86 8.02
N ILE A 38 -0.65 -7.80 7.26
CA ILE A 38 0.33 -6.89 6.68
C ILE A 38 0.15 -5.54 7.35
N LEU A 39 1.19 -5.03 7.98
CA LEU A 39 1.27 -3.66 8.48
C LEU A 39 1.75 -2.75 7.35
N VAL A 40 1.14 -1.58 7.23
CA VAL A 40 1.55 -0.54 6.28
C VAL A 40 2.00 0.68 7.07
N MET A 41 3.20 1.15 6.78
CA MET A 41 3.75 2.37 7.39
C MET A 41 4.10 3.38 6.30
N ILE A 42 3.80 4.65 6.57
CA ILE A 42 4.17 5.78 5.73
C ILE A 42 5.11 6.66 6.55
N ASN A 43 6.36 6.79 6.13
CA ASN A 43 7.40 7.53 6.85
C ASN A 43 7.56 7.10 8.32
N ASN A 44 7.51 5.78 8.58
CA ASN A 44 7.56 5.17 9.91
C ASN A 44 6.36 5.48 10.82
N ILE A 45 5.26 5.99 10.26
CA ILE A 45 3.99 6.21 10.97
C ILE A 45 2.98 5.19 10.48
N ASP A 46 2.18 4.64 11.40
CA ASP A 46 1.06 3.77 11.06
C ASP A 46 0.11 4.49 10.09
N TRP A 47 -0.20 3.85 8.96
CA TRP A 47 -0.99 4.46 7.89
C TRP A 47 -2.37 4.93 8.37
N ASP A 48 -2.98 4.28 9.37
CA ASP A 48 -4.33 4.60 9.85
C ASP A 48 -4.37 5.96 10.54
N LEU A 49 -3.22 6.45 11.02
CA LEU A 49 -3.08 7.76 11.66
C LEU A 49 -2.92 8.92 10.66
N VAL A 50 -2.60 8.63 9.40
CA VAL A 50 -2.27 9.65 8.38
C VAL A 50 -3.23 9.69 7.20
N GLY A 51 -4.15 8.72 7.09
CA GLY A 51 -5.19 8.68 6.05
C GLY A 51 -5.40 7.31 5.40
N GLY A 52 -4.59 6.32 5.76
CA GLY A 52 -4.71 4.94 5.30
C GLY A 52 -4.69 4.85 3.78
N LEU A 53 -5.72 4.21 3.22
CA LEU A 53 -5.87 4.02 1.77
C LEU A 53 -5.97 5.32 0.97
N ASP A 54 -6.48 6.38 1.59
CA ASP A 54 -6.76 7.66 0.92
C ASP A 54 -5.62 8.68 1.11
N TYR A 55 -4.52 8.28 1.78
CA TYR A 55 -3.32 9.09 1.87
C TYR A 55 -2.76 9.38 0.47
N VAL A 56 -2.57 10.67 0.15
CA VAL A 56 -1.97 11.13 -1.11
C VAL A 56 -0.45 11.06 -1.00
N ILE A 57 0.15 10.21 -1.83
CA ILE A 57 1.58 9.94 -1.89
C ILE A 57 2.31 11.17 -2.43
N ASN A 58 3.39 11.55 -1.77
CA ASN A 58 4.28 12.62 -2.16
C ASN A 58 5.64 12.06 -2.61
N ASN A 59 6.40 12.90 -3.30
CA ASN A 59 7.80 12.55 -3.59
C ASN A 59 8.56 12.32 -2.28
N ASP A 60 9.45 11.33 -2.31
CA ASP A 60 10.32 10.93 -1.20
C ASP A 60 9.61 10.26 0.00
N ASP A 61 8.31 9.99 -0.09
CA ASP A 61 7.62 9.16 0.91
C ASP A 61 8.16 7.73 0.93
N ILE A 62 8.42 7.21 2.13
CA ILE A 62 8.78 5.82 2.36
C ILE A 62 7.53 5.04 2.75
N ILE A 63 7.11 4.13 1.87
CA ILE A 63 5.96 3.24 2.11
C ILE A 63 6.48 1.84 2.37
N LEU A 64 6.25 1.33 3.58
CA LEU A 64 6.73 0.04 4.03
C LEU A 64 5.57 -0.93 4.23
N PHE A 65 5.66 -2.11 3.62
CA PHE A 65 4.74 -3.22 3.85
C PHE A 65 5.45 -4.33 4.64
N ILE A 66 5.01 -4.60 5.87
CA ILE A 66 5.58 -5.63 6.73
C ILE A 66 4.56 -6.73 6.92
N SER A 67 4.83 -7.94 6.43
CA SER A 67 3.98 -9.06 6.80
C SER A 67 4.34 -9.55 8.20
N THR A 68 3.38 -9.48 9.11
CA THR A 68 3.46 -10.01 10.47
C THR A 68 2.94 -11.46 10.54
N LEU A 69 2.49 -12.00 9.41
CA LEU A 69 2.02 -13.37 9.26
C LEU A 69 2.78 -14.06 8.12
N HIS A 70 3.97 -14.56 8.42
CA HIS A 70 4.60 -15.65 7.67
C HIS A 70 4.81 -16.80 8.67
N GLY A 71 4.09 -17.90 8.46
CA GLY A 71 4.17 -19.08 9.32
C GLY A 71 5.62 -19.59 9.44
N GLY A 72 5.96 -20.07 10.63
CA GLY A 72 7.15 -20.90 10.81
C GLY A 72 7.08 -22.23 10.05
#